data_AF-A0A1L6RAB6-F1
#
_entry.id   AF-A0A1L6RAB6-F1
#
_cell.length_a   1.000
_cell.length_b   1.000
_cell.length_c   1.000
_cell.angle_alpha   90.00
_cell.angle_beta   90.00
_cell.angle_gamma   90.00
#
_symmetry.space_group_name_H-M   'P 1'
#
loop_
_entity.id
_entity.type
_entity.pdbx_description
1 polymer ?
#
loop_
_entity_poly.entity_id
_entity_poly.type
_entity_poly.pdbx_seq_one_letter_code
_entity_poly.pdbx_strand_id
1 'polypeptide(L)'
;MIKFSDVVKTYQEKQVVNKLNLTVASGEFFVLVGPSGSGKTTILKMINRLIEQSAGEILIDDINVNQVDTAKLRKNIGYVLQNIALFPNLTITQNAGILLEAQGVKRDKRETLVNQLLDRVGLPHEQYGSRMPSELSGGEQQRVGIVRALITKPDIILMDEPFSALDPLSRKQLQDLILDLYEELKPTILFVTHDMHEALRLGTRIGVLVNGHLEQVGSPNKIISEPANKTVSSLFDNQRVTLISDMQSAGLLHPLHSEYPVQTTQLSATQTIQELAMALRGVDQVIIDQQYVVTADDVLQYIGQQ
;
A
#
# COMPACT_ATOMS: atom_id res chain seq x y z
N MET A 1 10.96 14.45 -0.70
CA MET A 1 9.58 14.94 -0.48
C MET A 1 8.91 15.19 -1.83
N ILE A 2 7.65 14.79 -1.99
CA ILE A 2 6.85 15.06 -3.20
C ILE A 2 5.68 15.96 -2.80
N LYS A 3 5.45 17.06 -3.52
CA LYS A 3 4.35 18.00 -3.23
C LYS A 3 3.55 18.32 -4.48
N PHE A 4 2.24 18.24 -4.36
CA PHE A 4 1.25 18.63 -5.36
C PHE A 4 0.54 19.89 -4.88
N SER A 5 0.51 20.93 -5.71
CA SER A 5 -0.18 22.19 -5.42
C SER A 5 -1.19 22.49 -6.54
N ASP A 6 -2.48 22.42 -6.21
CA ASP A 6 -3.62 22.63 -7.12
C ASP A 6 -3.51 21.87 -8.46
N VAL A 7 -2.97 20.65 -8.43
CA VAL A 7 -2.67 19.90 -9.66
C VAL A 7 -3.95 19.46 -10.35
N VAL A 8 -4.06 19.76 -11.63
CA VAL A 8 -5.19 19.38 -12.48
C VAL A 8 -4.70 18.57 -13.67
N LYS A 9 -5.44 17.52 -14.03
CA LYS A 9 -5.26 16.86 -15.32
C LYS A 9 -6.59 16.70 -16.03
N THR A 10 -6.64 17.19 -17.26
CA THR A 10 -7.78 17.06 -18.17
C THR A 10 -7.35 16.27 -19.41
N TYR A 11 -8.16 15.29 -19.79
CA TYR A 11 -8.08 14.63 -21.09
C TYR A 11 -9.29 15.05 -21.92
N GLN A 12 -9.03 15.71 -23.05
CA GLN A 12 -10.09 16.34 -23.86
C GLN A 12 -10.93 17.29 -22.97
N GLU A 13 -12.16 16.92 -22.63
CA GLU A 13 -13.07 17.70 -21.78
C GLU A 13 -13.28 17.06 -20.40
N LYS A 14 -12.73 15.87 -20.15
CA LYS A 14 -12.90 15.15 -18.89
C LYS A 14 -11.72 15.43 -17.94
N GLN A 15 -12.02 16.06 -16.82
CA GLN A 15 -11.07 16.23 -15.73
C GLN A 15 -10.93 14.91 -14.96
N VAL A 16 -9.70 14.39 -14.88
CA VAL A 16 -9.37 13.11 -14.21
C VAL A 16 -8.63 13.29 -12.89
N VAL A 17 -8.04 14.48 -12.68
CA VAL A 17 -7.44 14.89 -11.41
C VAL A 17 -7.88 16.34 -11.15
N ASN A 18 -8.47 16.58 -9.98
CA ASN A 18 -9.21 17.79 -9.67
C ASN A 18 -8.59 18.55 -8.50
N LYS A 19 -7.72 19.52 -8.82
CA LYS A 19 -7.02 20.39 -7.85
C LYS A 19 -6.41 19.60 -6.69
N LEU A 20 -5.61 18.60 -7.04
CA LEU A 20 -4.93 17.75 -6.08
C LEU A 20 -3.93 18.58 -5.27
N ASN A 21 -4.15 18.61 -3.95
CA ASN A 21 -3.25 19.16 -2.96
C ASN A 21 -2.83 18.03 -2.03
N LEU A 22 -1.56 17.63 -2.13
CA LEU A 22 -1.02 16.48 -1.42
C LEU A 22 0.47 16.69 -1.17
N THR A 23 0.95 16.29 -0.01
CA THR A 23 2.39 16.24 0.28
C THR A 23 2.73 14.85 0.77
N VAL A 24 3.69 14.19 0.12
CA VAL A 24 4.30 12.91 0.54
C VAL A 24 5.67 13.22 1.13
N ALA A 25 5.85 12.90 2.39
CA ALA A 25 7.08 13.17 3.14
C ALA A 25 8.23 12.26 2.67
N SER A 26 9.47 12.69 2.88
CA SER A 26 10.64 11.86 2.57
C SER A 26 10.65 10.61 3.47
N GLY A 27 10.93 9.45 2.88
CA GLY A 27 10.97 8.16 3.58
C GLY A 27 9.60 7.64 3.99
N GLU A 28 8.52 8.22 3.47
CA GLU A 28 7.15 7.79 3.75
C GLU A 28 6.72 6.66 2.82
N PHE A 29 6.04 5.64 3.36
CA PHE A 29 5.24 4.71 2.56
C PHE A 29 3.82 5.26 2.44
N PHE A 30 3.58 6.05 1.40
CA PHE A 30 2.28 6.65 1.11
C PHE A 30 1.51 5.78 0.12
N VAL A 31 0.29 5.40 0.50
CA VAL A 31 -0.60 4.61 -0.37
C VAL A 31 -1.76 5.49 -0.83
N LEU A 32 -1.96 5.59 -2.14
CA LEU A 32 -3.12 6.24 -2.74
C LEU A 32 -4.09 5.17 -3.23
N VAL A 33 -5.28 5.12 -2.62
CA VAL A 33 -6.33 4.16 -2.95
C VAL A 33 -7.51 4.80 -3.65
N GLY A 34 -8.33 3.96 -4.26
CA GLY A 34 -9.65 4.34 -4.71
C GLY A 34 -10.15 3.44 -5.83
N PRO A 35 -11.41 3.64 -6.27
CA PRO A 35 -11.98 2.87 -7.37
C PRO A 35 -11.19 2.95 -8.67
N SER A 36 -11.39 1.98 -9.56
CA SER A 36 -10.84 2.02 -10.92
C SER A 36 -11.24 3.31 -11.63
N GLY A 37 -10.27 3.96 -12.30
CA GLY A 37 -10.50 5.22 -13.00
C GLY A 37 -10.52 6.48 -12.11
N SER A 38 -10.19 6.39 -10.82
CA SER A 38 -10.17 7.57 -9.93
C SER A 38 -9.03 8.57 -10.19
N GLY A 39 -8.03 8.22 -11.02
CA GLY A 39 -6.91 9.11 -11.37
C GLY A 39 -5.54 8.71 -10.79
N LYS A 40 -5.45 7.61 -10.05
CA LYS A 40 -4.22 7.15 -9.37
C LYS A 40 -3.01 6.99 -10.29
N THR A 41 -3.14 6.17 -11.34
CA THR A 41 -2.11 5.96 -12.36
C THR A 41 -1.74 7.26 -13.08
N THR A 42 -2.71 8.16 -13.31
CA THR A 42 -2.45 9.48 -13.89
C THR A 42 -1.54 10.31 -12.99
N ILE A 43 -1.76 10.29 -11.68
CA ILE A 43 -0.92 10.98 -10.69
C ILE A 43 0.52 10.46 -10.73
N LEU A 44 0.73 9.14 -10.73
CA LEU A 44 2.08 8.56 -10.86
C LEU A 44 2.77 8.97 -12.16
N LYS A 45 2.05 8.91 -13.28
CA LYS A 45 2.58 9.31 -14.59
C LYS A 45 2.98 10.78 -14.65
N MET A 46 2.28 11.66 -13.92
CA MET A 46 2.64 13.09 -13.83
C MET A 46 3.93 13.31 -13.03
N ILE A 47 4.13 12.61 -11.92
CA ILE A 47 5.39 12.70 -11.14
C ILE A 47 6.59 12.33 -12.01
N ASN A 48 6.50 11.21 -12.74
CA ASN A 48 7.59 10.74 -13.59
C ASN A 48 7.69 11.46 -14.95
N ARG A 49 6.85 12.49 -15.17
CA ARG A 49 6.69 13.22 -16.44
C ARG A 49 6.57 12.30 -17.65
N LEU A 50 5.79 11.22 -17.51
CA LEU A 50 5.29 10.44 -18.66
C LEU A 50 4.13 11.16 -19.33
N ILE A 51 3.41 11.97 -18.55
CA ILE A 51 2.43 12.95 -19.00
C ILE A 51 2.64 14.22 -18.19
N GLU A 52 2.26 15.37 -18.73
CA GLU A 52 2.29 16.64 -18.00
C GLU A 52 0.92 16.97 -17.42
N GLN A 53 0.89 17.65 -16.27
CA GLN A 53 -0.32 18.19 -15.69
C GLN A 53 -0.88 19.33 -16.57
N SER A 54 -2.21 19.51 -16.56
CA SER A 54 -2.88 20.58 -17.28
C SER A 54 -2.79 21.92 -16.54
N ALA A 55 -2.74 21.91 -15.21
CA ALA A 55 -2.50 23.07 -14.36
C ALA A 55 -1.91 22.64 -13.00
N GLY A 56 -1.44 23.62 -12.23
CA GLY A 56 -0.81 23.40 -10.93
C GLY A 56 0.63 22.89 -11.04
N GLU A 57 1.21 22.58 -9.89
CA GLU A 57 2.64 22.27 -9.78
C GLU A 57 2.89 20.96 -9.03
N ILE A 58 3.87 20.20 -9.52
CA ILE A 58 4.42 19.03 -8.85
C ILE A 58 5.88 19.33 -8.54
N LEU A 59 6.24 19.24 -7.27
CA LEU A 59 7.56 19.52 -6.75
C LEU A 59 8.15 18.22 -6.19
N ILE A 60 9.42 17.95 -6.48
CA ILE A 60 10.23 16.94 -5.82
C ILE A 60 11.40 17.67 -5.17
N ASP A 61 11.51 17.56 -3.84
CA ASP A 61 12.51 18.27 -3.02
C ASP A 61 12.55 19.77 -3.35
N ASP A 62 11.35 20.38 -3.38
CA ASP A 62 11.10 21.79 -3.71
C ASP A 62 11.49 22.23 -5.13
N ILE A 63 11.86 21.29 -6.00
CA ILE A 63 12.15 21.56 -7.42
C ILE A 63 10.94 21.14 -8.26
N ASN A 64 10.43 22.06 -9.09
CA ASN A 64 9.33 21.75 -10.01
C ASN A 64 9.79 20.74 -11.06
N VAL A 65 9.08 19.61 -11.18
CA VAL A 65 9.46 18.52 -12.09
C VAL A 65 9.54 18.99 -13.54
N ASN A 66 8.76 20.00 -13.94
CA ASN A 66 8.76 20.54 -15.30
C ASN A 66 10.05 21.30 -15.64
N GLN A 67 10.80 21.75 -14.63
CA GLN A 67 12.09 22.44 -14.79
C GLN A 67 13.28 21.48 -14.85
N VAL A 68 13.07 20.19 -14.54
CA VAL A 68 14.13 19.17 -14.52
C VAL A 68 14.13 18.41 -15.85
N ASP A 69 15.32 18.14 -16.38
CA ASP A 69 15.46 17.23 -17.52
C ASP A 69 14.86 15.85 -17.20
N THR A 70 14.05 15.31 -18.12
CA THR A 70 13.31 14.07 -17.88
C THR A 70 14.22 12.85 -17.68
N ALA A 71 15.39 12.81 -18.32
CA ALA A 71 16.34 11.71 -18.13
C ALA A 71 16.99 11.80 -16.74
N LYS A 72 17.33 13.01 -16.26
CA LYS A 72 17.79 13.22 -14.88
C LYS A 72 16.72 12.87 -13.85
N LEU A 73 15.49 13.32 -14.05
CA LEU A 73 14.36 13.04 -13.17
C LEU A 73 14.15 11.52 -13.01
N ARG A 74 14.04 10.80 -14.14
CA ARG A 74 13.77 9.35 -14.17
C ARG A 74 14.90 8.49 -13.64
N LYS A 75 16.14 8.99 -13.62
CA LYS A 75 17.28 8.26 -13.04
C LYS A 75 17.19 8.11 -11.52
N ASN A 76 16.51 9.04 -10.86
CA ASN A 76 16.37 9.07 -9.40
C ASN A 76 15.03 8.46 -8.92
N ILE A 77 14.20 7.96 -9.85
CA ILE A 77 12.90 7.39 -9.56
C ILE A 77 12.86 5.93 -10.02
N GLY A 78 12.62 5.00 -9.10
CA GLY A 78 12.25 3.63 -9.43
C GLY A 78 10.77 3.58 -9.79
N TYR A 79 10.40 2.97 -10.92
CA TYR A 79 8.99 2.84 -11.31
C TYR A 79 8.64 1.37 -11.60
N VAL A 80 7.76 0.81 -10.76
CA VAL A 80 7.04 -0.45 -10.99
C VAL A 80 5.72 -0.17 -11.71
N LEU A 81 5.60 -0.60 -12.96
CA LEU A 81 4.41 -0.41 -13.80
C LEU A 81 3.36 -1.50 -13.54
N GLN A 82 2.09 -1.17 -13.78
CA GLN A 82 0.97 -2.11 -13.69
C GLN A 82 1.10 -3.27 -14.67
N ASN A 83 1.42 -2.96 -15.93
CA ASN A 83 1.75 -3.99 -16.92
C ASN A 83 3.25 -4.24 -16.90
N ILE A 84 3.62 -5.51 -16.83
CA ILE A 84 5.01 -5.93 -16.73
C ILE A 84 5.73 -5.59 -18.03
N ALA A 85 6.52 -4.52 -17.99
CA ALA A 85 7.27 -4.03 -19.14
C ALA A 85 8.72 -4.50 -19.07
N LEU A 86 8.95 -5.81 -19.12
CA LEU A 86 10.30 -6.37 -19.31
C LEU A 86 10.66 -6.31 -20.80
N PHE A 87 11.95 -6.11 -21.09
CA PHE A 87 12.48 -6.15 -22.44
C PHE A 87 12.57 -7.61 -22.90
N PRO A 88 11.82 -8.01 -23.94
CA PRO A 88 11.64 -9.42 -24.32
C PRO A 88 12.92 -10.05 -24.88
N ASN A 89 13.86 -9.21 -25.33
CA ASN A 89 15.13 -9.61 -25.94
C ASN A 89 16.31 -9.57 -24.96
N LEU A 90 16.05 -9.36 -23.67
CA LEU A 90 17.06 -9.34 -22.61
C LEU A 90 16.79 -10.47 -21.62
N THR A 91 17.83 -11.08 -21.05
CA THR A 91 17.67 -12.05 -19.96
C THR A 91 17.13 -11.38 -18.70
N ILE A 92 16.72 -12.15 -17.70
CA ILE A 92 16.27 -11.62 -16.41
C ILE A 92 17.35 -10.77 -15.74
N THR A 93 18.60 -11.25 -15.69
CA THR A 93 19.71 -10.48 -15.11
C THR A 93 19.95 -9.17 -15.87
N GLN A 94 19.85 -9.19 -17.20
CA GLN A 94 20.00 -7.98 -18.03
C GLN A 94 18.83 -7.00 -17.82
N ASN A 95 17.60 -7.51 -17.78
CA ASN A 95 16.40 -6.73 -17.51
C ASN A 95 16.48 -6.01 -16.17
N ALA A 96 16.82 -6.75 -15.11
CA ALA A 96 16.96 -6.22 -13.77
C ALA A 96 18.11 -5.18 -13.67
N GLY A 97 19.22 -5.39 -14.37
CA GLY A 97 20.41 -4.53 -14.31
C GLY A 97 20.45 -3.34 -15.27
N ILE A 98 19.44 -3.16 -16.12
CA ILE A 98 19.50 -2.18 -17.23
C ILE A 98 19.74 -0.74 -16.76
N LEU A 99 19.20 -0.36 -15.59
CA LEU A 99 19.41 0.98 -15.04
C LEU A 99 20.84 1.17 -14.52
N LEU A 100 21.44 0.14 -13.93
CA LEU A 100 22.86 0.18 -13.54
C LEU A 100 23.76 0.29 -14.78
N GLU A 101 23.39 -0.34 -15.88
CA GLU A 101 24.08 -0.21 -17.16
C GLU A 101 24.01 1.23 -17.70
N ALA A 102 22.83 1.85 -17.68
CA ALA A 102 22.66 3.26 -18.06
C ALA A 102 23.42 4.24 -17.14
N GLN A 103 23.74 3.83 -15.91
CA GLN A 103 24.60 4.58 -14.97
C GLN A 103 26.10 4.30 -15.17
N GLY A 104 26.49 3.43 -16.11
CA GLY A 104 27.88 3.10 -16.40
C GLY A 104 28.53 2.13 -15.40
N VAL A 105 27.73 1.41 -14.60
CA VAL A 105 28.26 0.41 -13.66
C VAL A 105 28.87 -0.77 -14.46
N LYS A 106 30.08 -1.19 -14.06
CA LYS A 106 30.80 -2.31 -14.68
C LYS A 106 29.98 -3.61 -14.60
N ARG A 107 30.03 -4.41 -15.66
CA ARG A 107 29.25 -5.65 -15.84
C ARG A 107 29.27 -6.56 -14.61
N ASP A 108 30.46 -6.94 -14.13
CA ASP A 108 30.61 -7.89 -13.01
C ASP A 108 29.92 -7.38 -11.73
N LYS A 109 30.01 -6.07 -11.47
CA LYS A 109 29.33 -5.43 -10.34
C LYS A 109 27.82 -5.40 -10.53
N ARG A 110 27.32 -5.18 -11.75
CA ARG A 110 25.88 -5.23 -12.07
C ARG A 110 25.32 -6.61 -11.82
N GLU A 111 25.96 -7.63 -12.40
CA GLU A 111 25.51 -9.03 -12.26
C GLU A 111 25.52 -9.46 -10.80
N THR A 112 26.54 -9.11 -10.03
CA THR A 112 26.60 -9.41 -8.58
C THR A 112 25.42 -8.78 -7.82
N LEU A 113 25.15 -7.49 -8.04
CA LEU A 113 24.06 -6.78 -7.35
C LEU A 113 22.68 -7.34 -7.76
N VAL A 114 22.50 -7.62 -9.05
CA VAL A 114 21.25 -8.17 -9.57
C VAL A 114 21.00 -9.56 -9.02
N ASN A 115 22.01 -10.42 -9.01
CA ASN A 115 21.89 -11.80 -8.51
C ASN A 115 21.49 -11.82 -7.03
N GLN A 116 22.14 -10.99 -6.20
CA GLN A 116 21.78 -10.85 -4.79
C GLN A 116 20.32 -10.43 -4.58
N LEU A 117 19.83 -9.47 -5.37
CA LEU A 117 18.44 -9.03 -5.29
C LEU A 117 17.47 -10.08 -5.83
N LEU A 118 17.81 -10.77 -6.92
CA LEU A 118 17.01 -11.87 -7.46
C LEU A 118 16.81 -12.98 -6.42
N ASP A 119 17.88 -13.39 -5.73
CA ASP A 119 17.80 -14.40 -4.67
C ASP A 119 16.89 -13.93 -3.52
N ARG A 120 17.03 -12.67 -3.09
CA ARG A 120 16.19 -12.07 -2.03
C ARG A 120 14.71 -12.04 -2.40
N VAL A 121 14.38 -11.84 -3.67
CA VAL A 121 12.98 -11.82 -4.11
C VAL A 121 12.42 -13.22 -4.41
N GLY A 122 13.14 -14.28 -4.05
CA GLY A 122 12.69 -15.66 -4.28
C GLY A 122 12.80 -16.09 -5.74
N LEU A 123 13.72 -15.48 -6.50
CA LEU A 123 14.07 -15.87 -7.86
C LEU A 123 15.56 -16.27 -7.91
N PRO A 124 15.94 -17.48 -7.45
CA PRO A 124 17.33 -17.91 -7.42
C PRO A 124 18.04 -17.64 -8.74
N HIS A 125 19.07 -16.79 -8.72
CA HIS A 125 19.67 -16.25 -9.94
C HIS A 125 20.29 -17.35 -10.82
N GLU A 126 20.78 -18.44 -10.23
CA GLU A 126 21.28 -19.61 -10.94
C GLU A 126 20.21 -20.27 -11.82
N GLN A 127 18.95 -20.23 -11.38
CA GLN A 127 17.83 -20.82 -12.08
C GLN A 127 17.14 -19.83 -13.04
N TYR A 128 17.10 -18.54 -12.67
CA TYR A 128 16.29 -17.52 -13.37
C TYR A 128 17.10 -16.52 -14.18
N GLY A 129 18.34 -16.23 -13.82
CA GLY A 129 19.10 -15.09 -14.35
C GLY A 129 19.31 -15.12 -15.87
N SER A 130 19.50 -16.32 -16.42
CA SER A 130 19.69 -16.54 -17.87
C SER A 130 18.38 -16.70 -18.65
N ARG A 131 17.24 -16.83 -17.98
CA ARG A 131 15.93 -16.98 -18.64
C ARG A 131 15.52 -15.69 -19.35
N MET A 132 14.65 -15.84 -20.33
CA MET A 132 13.94 -14.76 -21.01
C MET A 132 12.60 -14.48 -20.32
N PRO A 133 12.03 -13.26 -20.42
CA PRO A 133 10.73 -12.93 -19.82
C PRO A 133 9.60 -13.88 -20.20
N SER A 134 9.61 -14.42 -21.43
CA SER A 134 8.62 -15.38 -21.91
C SER A 134 8.64 -16.74 -21.18
N GLU A 135 9.72 -17.05 -20.46
CA GLU A 135 9.89 -18.28 -19.69
C GLU A 135 9.47 -18.13 -18.22
N LEU A 136 8.97 -16.95 -17.84
CA LEU A 136 8.52 -16.64 -16.48
C LEU A 136 7.00 -16.48 -16.47
N SER A 137 6.36 -16.92 -15.39
CA SER A 137 5.00 -16.57 -15.04
C SER A 137 4.85 -15.05 -14.82
N GLY A 138 3.63 -14.53 -14.91
CA GLY A 138 3.36 -13.10 -14.66
C GLY A 138 3.87 -12.65 -13.28
N GLY A 139 3.72 -13.49 -12.25
CA GLY A 139 4.21 -13.12 -10.92
C GLY A 139 5.74 -13.08 -10.79
N GLU A 140 6.44 -13.99 -11.46
CA GLU A 140 7.90 -13.94 -11.52
C GLU A 140 8.38 -12.72 -12.31
N GLN A 141 7.74 -12.40 -13.44
CA GLN A 141 8.09 -11.20 -14.21
C GLN A 141 7.83 -9.91 -13.40
N GLN A 142 6.77 -9.85 -12.58
CA GLN A 142 6.48 -8.73 -11.68
C GLN A 142 7.59 -8.53 -10.64
N ARG A 143 8.07 -9.62 -10.03
CA ARG A 143 9.20 -9.61 -9.09
C ARG A 143 10.48 -9.06 -9.74
N VAL A 144 10.75 -9.44 -10.99
CA VAL A 144 11.88 -8.86 -11.77
C VAL A 144 11.68 -7.36 -12.00
N GLY A 145 10.45 -6.92 -12.28
CA GLY A 145 10.11 -5.50 -12.40
C GLY A 145 10.39 -4.69 -11.13
N ILE A 146 10.10 -5.28 -9.95
CA ILE A 146 10.41 -4.68 -8.65
C ILE A 146 11.92 -4.62 -8.43
N VAL A 147 12.66 -5.71 -8.69
CA VAL A 147 14.12 -5.71 -8.62
C VAL A 147 14.70 -4.59 -9.49
N ARG A 148 14.24 -4.46 -10.73
CA ARG A 148 14.68 -3.41 -11.66
C ARG A 148 14.42 -2.01 -11.12
N ALA A 149 13.30 -1.78 -10.43
CA ALA A 149 12.99 -0.48 -9.84
C ALA A 149 13.84 -0.17 -8.60
N LEU A 150 14.30 -1.19 -7.87
CA LEU A 150 15.02 -1.05 -6.59
C LEU A 150 16.54 -1.14 -6.72
N ILE A 151 17.05 -1.73 -7.81
CA ILE A 151 18.47 -2.05 -7.98
C ILE A 151 19.40 -0.82 -7.87
N THR A 152 18.90 0.36 -8.26
CA THR A 152 19.64 1.63 -8.19
C THR A 152 19.54 2.31 -6.83
N LYS A 153 18.78 1.73 -5.89
CA LYS A 153 18.44 2.32 -4.59
C LYS A 153 17.93 3.77 -4.72
N PRO A 154 16.85 4.00 -5.47
CA PRO A 154 16.35 5.34 -5.72
C PRO A 154 15.75 5.96 -4.46
N ASP A 155 15.80 7.29 -4.36
CA ASP A 155 15.19 8.04 -3.25
C ASP A 155 13.65 7.97 -3.27
N ILE A 156 13.09 7.81 -4.47
CA ILE A 156 11.64 7.72 -4.71
C ILE A 156 11.33 6.44 -5.49
N ILE A 157 10.30 5.73 -5.05
CA ILE A 157 9.74 4.58 -5.77
C ILE A 157 8.25 4.82 -6.02
N LEU A 158 7.85 4.69 -7.28
CA LEU A 158 6.47 4.75 -7.72
C LEU A 158 6.01 3.33 -8.04
N MET A 159 4.90 2.89 -7.45
CA MET A 159 4.36 1.55 -7.70
C MET A 159 2.91 1.61 -8.15
N ASP A 160 2.62 1.10 -9.34
CA ASP A 160 1.31 1.14 -9.98
C ASP A 160 0.64 -0.23 -9.98
N GLU A 161 -0.26 -0.46 -9.02
CA GLU A 161 -0.99 -1.72 -8.81
C GLU A 161 -0.11 -2.99 -8.93
N PRO A 162 1.04 -3.05 -8.23
CA PRO A 162 2.08 -4.04 -8.52
C PRO A 162 1.69 -5.48 -8.13
N PHE A 163 0.52 -5.69 -7.55
CA PHE A 163 0.05 -6.98 -7.05
C PHE A 163 -1.19 -7.52 -7.77
N SER A 164 -1.72 -6.76 -8.72
CA SER A 164 -3.01 -7.02 -9.38
C SER A 164 -3.04 -8.38 -10.11
N ALA A 165 -1.91 -8.82 -10.66
CA ALA A 165 -1.80 -10.06 -11.44
C ALA A 165 -1.37 -11.30 -10.62
N LEU A 166 -1.31 -11.21 -9.28
CA LEU A 166 -0.76 -12.25 -8.42
C LEU A 166 -1.84 -13.06 -7.70
N ASP A 167 -1.58 -14.35 -7.52
CA ASP A 167 -2.34 -15.20 -6.59
C ASP A 167 -2.13 -14.75 -5.12
N PRO A 168 -3.04 -15.10 -4.20
CA PRO A 168 -2.99 -14.61 -2.81
C PRO A 168 -1.68 -14.93 -2.07
N LEU A 169 -1.06 -16.09 -2.30
CA LEU A 169 0.17 -16.48 -1.62
C LEU A 169 1.35 -15.67 -2.15
N SER A 170 1.51 -15.62 -3.47
CA SER A 170 2.56 -14.82 -4.11
C SER A 170 2.43 -13.33 -3.78
N ARG A 171 1.20 -12.82 -3.73
CA ARG A 171 0.90 -11.43 -3.32
C ARG A 171 1.41 -11.16 -1.91
N LYS A 172 1.08 -12.03 -0.95
CA LYS A 172 1.51 -11.87 0.44
C LYS A 172 3.04 -11.83 0.55
N GLN A 173 3.72 -12.78 -0.09
CA GLN A 173 5.18 -12.87 -0.10
C GLN A 173 5.84 -11.61 -0.68
N LEU A 174 5.28 -11.07 -1.77
CA LEU A 174 5.82 -9.88 -2.41
C LEU A 174 5.59 -8.61 -1.58
N GLN A 175 4.46 -8.54 -0.88
CA GLN A 175 4.19 -7.46 0.07
C GLN A 175 5.15 -7.52 1.27
N ASP A 176 5.41 -8.69 1.84
CA ASP A 176 6.41 -8.87 2.92
C ASP A 176 7.80 -8.40 2.46
N LEU A 177 8.23 -8.81 1.28
CA LEU A 177 9.49 -8.38 0.69
C LEU A 177 9.59 -6.85 0.52
N ILE A 178 8.52 -6.20 0.07
CA ILE A 178 8.51 -4.74 -0.09
C ILE A 178 8.60 -4.04 1.27
N LEU A 179 7.96 -4.57 2.31
CA LEU A 179 8.09 -4.06 3.67
C LEU A 179 9.52 -4.22 4.18
N ASP A 180 10.14 -5.38 3.99
CA ASP A 180 11.54 -5.62 4.38
C ASP A 180 12.50 -4.64 3.69
N LEU A 181 12.30 -4.42 2.38
CA LEU A 181 13.12 -3.48 1.60
C LEU A 181 12.87 -2.02 2.00
N TYR A 182 11.62 -1.68 2.34
CA TYR A 182 11.28 -0.37 2.85
C TYR A 182 11.96 -0.09 4.21
N GLU A 183 11.95 -1.05 5.14
CA GLU A 183 12.62 -0.91 6.44
C GLU A 183 14.14 -0.76 6.31
N GLU A 184 14.76 -1.50 5.37
CA GLU A 184 16.21 -1.45 5.11
C GLU A 184 16.64 -0.13 4.46
N LEU A 185 15.94 0.31 3.42
CA LEU A 185 16.38 1.40 2.54
C LEU A 185 15.73 2.74 2.87
N LYS A 186 14.58 2.73 3.56
CA LYS A 186 13.71 3.88 3.84
C LYS A 186 13.50 4.83 2.66
N PRO A 187 13.16 4.32 1.46
CA PRO A 187 12.87 5.15 0.32
C PRO A 187 11.51 5.84 0.50
N THR A 188 11.27 6.92 -0.24
CA THR A 188 9.93 7.50 -0.34
C THR A 188 9.10 6.67 -1.32
N ILE A 189 8.06 5.97 -0.86
CA ILE A 189 7.21 5.14 -1.69
C ILE A 189 5.88 5.83 -1.92
N LEU A 190 5.51 6.04 -3.18
CA LEU A 190 4.13 6.33 -3.57
C LEU A 190 3.55 5.12 -4.28
N PHE A 191 2.68 4.41 -3.57
CA PHE A 191 2.06 3.18 -4.00
C PHE A 191 0.60 3.43 -4.35
N VAL A 192 0.14 2.95 -5.50
CA VAL A 192 -1.27 3.02 -5.86
C VAL A 192 -1.89 1.63 -5.97
N THR A 193 -3.10 1.50 -5.45
CA THR A 193 -3.86 0.26 -5.51
C THR A 193 -5.36 0.54 -5.51
N HIS A 194 -6.13 -0.45 -5.93
CA HIS A 194 -7.58 -0.49 -5.74
C HIS A 194 -7.99 -1.41 -4.58
N ASP A 195 -7.04 -2.12 -3.95
CA ASP A 195 -7.28 -3.02 -2.83
C ASP A 195 -7.01 -2.31 -1.49
N MET A 196 -8.05 -2.20 -0.66
CA MET A 196 -7.96 -1.52 0.64
C MET A 196 -7.14 -2.30 1.66
N HIS A 197 -7.08 -3.65 1.58
CA HIS A 197 -6.25 -4.45 2.47
C HIS A 197 -4.77 -4.10 2.29
N GLU A 198 -4.34 -3.89 1.04
CA GLU A 198 -2.95 -3.53 0.74
C GLU A 198 -2.59 -2.18 1.32
N ALA A 199 -3.52 -1.22 1.23
CA ALA A 199 -3.30 0.12 1.76
C ALA A 199 -3.19 0.13 3.28
N LEU A 200 -4.06 -0.62 3.96
CA LEU A 200 -4.02 -0.76 5.41
C LEU A 200 -2.79 -1.50 5.90
N ARG A 201 -2.31 -2.49 5.14
CA ARG A 201 -1.14 -3.29 5.49
C ARG A 201 0.18 -2.55 5.25
N LEU A 202 0.29 -1.83 4.13
CA LEU A 202 1.56 -1.27 3.65
C LEU A 202 1.72 0.22 3.97
N GLY A 203 0.62 0.96 3.98
CA GLY A 203 0.64 2.41 4.07
C GLY A 203 0.90 2.90 5.49
N THR A 204 1.93 3.72 5.65
CA THR A 204 2.07 4.57 6.86
C THR A 204 1.06 5.72 6.85
N ARG A 205 0.71 6.20 5.65
CA ARG A 205 -0.37 7.15 5.41
C ARG A 205 -1.08 6.80 4.11
N ILE A 206 -2.39 6.98 4.11
CA ILE A 206 -3.28 6.64 3.01
C ILE A 206 -3.95 7.91 2.52
N GLY A 207 -4.01 8.09 1.20
CA GLY A 207 -4.87 9.03 0.51
C GLY A 207 -6.00 8.31 -0.20
N VAL A 208 -7.24 8.74 -0.02
CA VAL A 208 -8.42 8.17 -0.69
C VAL A 208 -8.82 9.07 -1.84
N LEU A 209 -8.74 8.54 -3.07
CA LEU A 209 -9.02 9.26 -4.31
C LEU A 209 -10.31 8.75 -4.95
N VAL A 210 -11.29 9.64 -5.15
CA VAL A 210 -12.57 9.32 -5.79
C VAL A 210 -12.86 10.33 -6.87
N ASN A 211 -13.14 9.87 -8.10
CA ASN A 211 -13.50 10.73 -9.24
C ASN A 211 -12.53 11.93 -9.45
N GLY A 212 -11.23 11.71 -9.25
CA GLY A 212 -10.20 12.75 -9.38
C GLY A 212 -10.02 13.66 -8.17
N HIS A 213 -10.83 13.51 -7.11
CA HIS A 213 -10.75 14.28 -5.88
C HIS A 213 -10.08 13.47 -4.76
N LEU A 214 -9.22 14.13 -4.00
CA LEU A 214 -8.63 13.59 -2.78
C LEU A 214 -9.61 13.82 -1.63
N GLU A 215 -10.32 12.76 -1.25
CA GLU A 215 -11.42 12.81 -0.27
C GLU A 215 -10.90 12.84 1.17
N GLN A 216 -9.83 12.11 1.46
CA GLN A 216 -9.25 12.03 2.79
C GLN A 216 -7.78 11.64 2.73
N VAL A 217 -6.99 12.16 3.67
CA VAL A 217 -5.62 11.70 3.95
C VAL A 217 -5.49 11.43 5.45
N GLY A 218 -4.91 10.28 5.82
CA GLY A 218 -4.69 9.93 7.22
C GLY A 218 -3.92 8.63 7.37
N SER A 219 -3.50 8.33 8.60
CA SER A 219 -3.00 6.98 8.95
C SER A 219 -4.09 5.92 8.70
N PRO A 220 -3.74 4.65 8.47
CA PRO A 220 -4.70 3.55 8.37
C PRO A 220 -5.81 3.58 9.43
N ASN A 221 -5.44 3.74 10.70
CA ASN A 221 -6.40 3.82 11.81
C ASN A 221 -7.39 4.96 11.64
N LYS A 222 -6.91 6.17 11.38
CA LYS A 222 -7.77 7.35 11.16
C LYS A 222 -8.73 7.19 9.98
N ILE A 223 -8.31 6.52 8.90
CA ILE A 223 -9.19 6.26 7.74
C ILE A 223 -10.36 5.35 8.13
N ILE A 224 -10.10 4.34 8.96
CA ILE A 224 -11.12 3.39 9.43
C ILE A 224 -12.02 4.00 10.52
N SER A 225 -11.42 4.66 11.51
CA SER A 225 -12.14 5.14 12.70
C SER A 225 -12.86 6.47 12.48
N GLU A 226 -12.33 7.32 11.59
CA GLU A 226 -12.84 8.67 11.33
C GLU A 226 -12.94 8.92 9.81
N PRO A 227 -13.79 8.17 9.07
CA PRO A 227 -13.96 8.41 7.65
C PRO A 227 -14.57 9.80 7.41
N ALA A 228 -13.99 10.57 6.50
CA ALA A 228 -14.37 11.95 6.22
C ALA A 228 -15.78 12.08 5.63
N ASN A 229 -16.26 11.03 4.94
CA ASN A 229 -17.59 10.97 4.37
C ASN A 229 -18.05 9.51 4.15
N LYS A 230 -19.32 9.35 3.75
CA LYS A 230 -19.93 8.03 3.49
C LYS A 230 -19.19 7.25 2.40
N THR A 231 -18.66 7.92 1.39
CA THR A 231 -17.92 7.25 0.32
C THR A 231 -16.64 6.64 0.86
N VAL A 232 -15.88 7.38 1.69
CA VAL A 232 -14.69 6.81 2.35
C VAL A 232 -15.09 5.65 3.25
N SER A 233 -16.11 5.79 4.11
CA SER A 233 -16.59 4.67 4.94
C SER A 233 -16.87 3.44 4.07
N SER A 234 -17.70 3.58 3.03
CA SER A 234 -18.13 2.46 2.19
C SER A 234 -17.00 1.70 1.49
N LEU A 235 -15.87 2.37 1.20
CA LEU A 235 -14.70 1.70 0.63
C LEU A 235 -14.01 0.79 1.65
N PHE A 236 -14.05 1.16 2.94
CA PHE A 236 -13.38 0.46 4.03
C PHE A 236 -14.33 -0.31 4.95
N ASP A 237 -15.64 -0.37 4.67
CA ASP A 237 -16.63 -1.04 5.53
C ASP A 237 -16.26 -2.51 5.78
N ASN A 238 -15.82 -3.25 4.76
CA ASN A 238 -15.37 -4.65 4.89
C ASN A 238 -14.01 -4.81 5.60
N GLN A 239 -13.34 -3.69 5.91
CA GLN A 239 -12.02 -3.65 6.55
C GLN A 239 -12.09 -3.19 8.01
N ARG A 240 -13.27 -2.72 8.44
CA ARG A 240 -13.43 -2.24 9.80
C ARG A 240 -13.35 -3.45 10.73
N VAL A 241 -12.31 -3.45 11.55
CA VAL A 241 -12.22 -4.39 12.65
C VAL A 241 -13.26 -3.95 13.68
N THR A 242 -14.27 -4.78 13.90
CA THR A 242 -15.25 -4.48 14.93
C THR A 242 -14.62 -4.61 16.31
N LEU A 243 -14.67 -3.53 17.07
CA LEU A 243 -14.17 -3.47 18.44
C LEU A 243 -15.28 -3.80 19.43
N ILE A 244 -14.87 -4.18 20.64
CA ILE A 244 -15.80 -4.38 21.76
C ILE A 244 -16.54 -3.07 22.09
N SER A 245 -15.91 -1.90 21.88
CA SER A 245 -16.57 -0.60 21.99
C SER A 245 -17.72 -0.39 21.00
N ASP A 246 -17.70 -1.04 19.84
CA ASP A 246 -18.83 -0.97 18.89
C ASP A 246 -20.03 -1.75 19.47
N MET A 247 -19.81 -2.86 20.17
CA MET A 247 -20.86 -3.57 20.92
C MET A 247 -21.37 -2.73 22.10
N GLN A 248 -20.47 -2.01 22.78
CA GLN A 248 -20.85 -1.10 23.88
C GLN A 248 -21.79 -0.01 23.37
N SER A 249 -21.46 0.56 22.21
CA SER A 249 -22.28 1.59 21.55
C SER A 249 -23.62 1.05 21.09
N ALA A 250 -23.70 -0.25 20.76
CA ALA A 250 -24.95 -0.96 20.47
C ALA A 250 -25.75 -1.35 21.72
N GLY A 251 -25.25 -1.08 22.93
CA GLY A 251 -25.92 -1.38 24.19
C GLY A 251 -25.91 -2.87 24.58
N LEU A 252 -24.94 -3.64 24.09
CA LEU A 252 -24.82 -5.09 24.34
C LEU A 252 -23.81 -5.45 25.44
N LEU A 253 -23.26 -4.45 26.14
CA LEU A 253 -22.40 -4.66 27.32
C LEU A 253 -23.23 -4.49 28.59
N HIS A 254 -23.15 -5.47 29.49
CA HIS A 254 -23.91 -5.46 30.75
C HIS A 254 -23.05 -4.94 31.91
N PRO A 255 -23.58 -4.15 32.86
CA PRO A 255 -22.80 -3.67 34.00
C PRO A 255 -22.25 -4.82 34.86
N LEU A 256 -21.00 -4.70 35.30
CA LEU A 256 -20.39 -5.64 36.23
C LEU A 256 -21.03 -5.49 37.63
N HIS A 257 -21.63 -6.58 38.13
CA HIS A 257 -22.22 -6.68 39.46
C HIS A 257 -21.32 -7.48 40.42
N SER A 258 -21.45 -7.27 41.73
CA SER A 258 -20.56 -7.85 42.75
C SER A 258 -20.61 -9.38 42.92
N GLU A 259 -21.45 -10.08 42.14
CA GLU A 259 -21.63 -11.53 42.22
C GLU A 259 -20.74 -12.32 41.23
N TYR A 260 -19.93 -11.64 40.40
CA TYR A 260 -19.14 -12.30 39.37
C TYR A 260 -17.79 -12.83 39.90
N PRO A 261 -17.42 -14.09 39.58
CA PRO A 261 -16.21 -14.72 40.09
C PRO A 261 -14.93 -14.05 39.57
N VAL A 262 -13.97 -13.90 40.49
CA VAL A 262 -12.68 -13.17 40.37
C VAL A 262 -11.73 -13.73 39.29
N GLN A 263 -12.02 -14.90 38.72
CA GLN A 263 -11.16 -15.60 37.73
C GLN A 263 -11.61 -15.42 36.27
N THR A 264 -12.29 -14.33 35.94
CA THR A 264 -12.72 -14.04 34.57
C THR A 264 -11.63 -13.35 33.78
N THR A 265 -11.45 -13.77 32.52
CA THR A 265 -10.59 -13.09 31.54
C THR A 265 -11.01 -11.62 31.43
N GLN A 266 -10.04 -10.71 31.50
CA GLN A 266 -10.28 -9.27 31.35
C GLN A 266 -9.77 -8.78 29.99
N LEU A 267 -10.59 -8.01 29.29
CA LEU A 267 -10.26 -7.34 28.04
C LEU A 267 -10.58 -5.84 28.12
N SER A 268 -10.04 -5.06 27.18
CA SER A 268 -10.33 -3.64 27.01
C SER A 268 -11.39 -3.42 25.91
N ALA A 269 -12.23 -2.39 26.03
CA ALA A 269 -13.19 -2.04 24.96
C ALA A 269 -12.50 -1.70 23.62
N THR A 270 -11.21 -1.38 23.63
CA THR A 270 -10.40 -1.14 22.42
C THR A 270 -9.95 -2.42 21.71
N GLN A 271 -10.19 -3.59 22.29
CA GLN A 271 -9.89 -4.88 21.68
C GLN A 271 -10.99 -5.30 20.70
N THR A 272 -10.69 -6.30 19.88
CA THR A 272 -11.56 -6.74 18.78
C THR A 272 -12.63 -7.73 19.26
N ILE A 273 -13.76 -7.80 18.57
CA ILE A 273 -14.77 -8.84 18.82
C ILE A 273 -14.18 -10.25 18.58
N GLN A 274 -13.18 -10.40 17.70
CA GLN A 274 -12.48 -11.66 17.49
C GLN A 274 -11.70 -12.10 18.73
N GLU A 275 -10.96 -11.20 19.37
CA GLU A 275 -10.25 -11.46 20.63
C GLU A 275 -11.25 -11.78 21.75
N LEU A 276 -12.37 -11.06 21.82
CA LEU A 276 -13.46 -11.36 22.73
C LEU A 276 -14.04 -12.76 22.50
N ALA A 277 -14.33 -13.13 21.25
CA ALA A 277 -14.84 -14.44 20.89
C ALA A 277 -13.84 -15.57 21.20
N MET A 278 -12.53 -15.31 21.08
CA MET A 278 -11.50 -16.23 21.52
C MET A 278 -11.45 -16.35 23.04
N ALA A 279 -11.54 -15.23 23.76
CA ALA A 279 -11.54 -15.19 25.21
C ALA A 279 -12.77 -15.90 25.81
N LEU A 280 -13.91 -15.85 25.12
CA LEU A 280 -15.14 -16.57 25.47
C LEU A 280 -15.10 -18.08 25.15
N ARG A 281 -14.04 -18.60 24.51
CA ARG A 281 -13.91 -20.05 24.29
C ARG A 281 -13.61 -20.76 25.61
N GLY A 282 -14.64 -21.38 26.19
CA GLY A 282 -14.52 -22.18 27.41
C GLY A 282 -14.77 -21.40 28.70
N VAL A 283 -15.26 -20.16 28.61
CA VAL A 283 -15.77 -19.38 29.74
C VAL A 283 -17.12 -18.79 29.36
N ASP A 284 -18.04 -18.70 30.32
CA ASP A 284 -19.40 -18.22 30.04
C ASP A 284 -19.46 -16.70 29.81
N GLN A 285 -18.48 -15.96 30.34
CA GLN A 285 -18.45 -14.50 30.31
C GLN A 285 -17.02 -13.94 30.41
N VAL A 286 -16.82 -12.74 29.87
CA VAL A 286 -15.56 -11.98 29.90
C VAL A 286 -15.83 -10.58 30.44
N ILE A 287 -14.92 -10.06 31.27
CA ILE A 287 -15.02 -8.71 31.84
C ILE A 287 -14.34 -7.70 30.91
N ILE A 288 -15.01 -6.59 30.61
CA ILE A 288 -14.50 -5.49 29.78
C ILE A 288 -14.28 -4.25 30.64
N ASP A 289 -13.07 -3.69 30.62
CA ASP A 289 -12.65 -2.46 31.32
C ASP A 289 -13.01 -2.43 32.81
N GLN A 290 -13.17 -3.59 33.45
CA GLN A 290 -13.62 -3.76 34.85
C GLN A 290 -14.98 -3.11 35.15
N GLN A 291 -15.73 -2.75 34.12
CA GLN A 291 -17.02 -2.06 34.24
C GLN A 291 -18.16 -2.88 33.66
N TYR A 292 -17.86 -3.75 32.70
CA TYR A 292 -18.87 -4.47 31.95
C TYR A 292 -18.57 -5.98 31.87
N VAL A 293 -19.61 -6.75 31.57
CA VAL A 293 -19.58 -8.19 31.31
C VAL A 293 -20.19 -8.42 29.93
N VAL A 294 -19.57 -9.31 29.17
CA VAL A 294 -20.06 -9.75 27.86
C VAL A 294 -20.08 -11.27 27.80
N THR A 295 -21.14 -11.82 27.22
CA THR A 295 -21.35 -13.27 27.00
C THR A 295 -21.23 -13.64 25.52
N ALA A 296 -21.19 -14.95 25.24
CA ALA A 296 -21.22 -15.44 23.86
C ALA A 296 -22.50 -15.07 23.11
N ASP A 297 -23.65 -15.01 23.81
CA ASP A 297 -24.93 -14.63 23.21
C ASP A 297 -24.95 -13.16 22.79
N ASP A 298 -24.35 -12.25 23.57
CA ASP A 298 -24.23 -10.84 23.20
C ASP A 298 -23.41 -10.66 21.92
N VAL A 299 -22.34 -11.45 21.76
CA VAL A 299 -21.50 -11.45 20.55
C VAL A 299 -22.29 -11.98 19.35
N LEU A 300 -23.02 -13.08 19.51
CA LEU A 300 -23.86 -13.65 18.45
C LEU A 300 -24.99 -12.68 18.04
N GLN A 301 -25.61 -12.01 19.01
CA GLN A 301 -26.64 -11.00 18.77
C GLN A 301 -26.09 -9.80 18.00
N TYR A 302 -24.87 -9.34 18.33
CA TYR A 302 -24.22 -8.27 17.59
C TYR A 302 -23.92 -8.67 16.14
N ILE A 303 -23.36 -9.87 15.92
CA ILE A 303 -23.05 -10.38 14.58
C ILE A 303 -24.32 -10.57 13.75
N GLY A 304 -25.43 -11.00 14.36
CA GLY A 304 -26.71 -11.18 13.67
C GLY A 304 -27.44 -9.89 13.28
N GLN A 305 -26.99 -8.72 13.75
CA GLN A 305 -27.56 -7.41 13.41
C GLN A 305 -26.83 -6.70 12.25
N GLN A 306 -25.70 -7.24 11.80
CA GLN A 306 -24.89 -6.74 10.68
C GLN A 306 -25.38 -7.35 9.36
#